data_AF-A0A7K0VRV2-F1
#
_entry.id   AF-A0A7K0VRV2-F1
#
_cell.length_a   1.000
_cell.length_b   1.000
_cell.length_c   1.000
_cell.angle_alpha   90.00
_cell.angle_beta   90.00
_cell.angle_gamma   90.00
#
_symmetry.space_group_name_H-M   'P 1'
#
loop_
_entity.id
_entity.type
_entity.pdbx_description
1 polymer ?
#
loop_
_entity_poly.entity_id
_entity_poly.type
_entity_poly.pdbx_seq_one_letter_code
_entity_poly.pdbx_strand_id
1 'polypeptide(L)'
;NYPLSELVIGRTITYEVAANWKVLEENYNECYHCGPVHPELCDLVPSFRAGGASDLNWDDGVAHREGAYTFTSSGTTSRMPFAGLSDAELVNHKGELVYPNLFLSLSCDHVAAFVLWPKGPAHTTIVCNFLFHPSEVAKPDFDPSDAADFWDVVNLQDWAICERVQRGMMSKFFTQGLFAPMETPSLDIREWWKKQMGK
;
A
#
# COMPACT_ATOMS: atom_id res chain seq x y z
N ASN A 1 -4.25 16.18 -5.63
CA ASN A 1 -5.55 16.88 -5.42
C ASN A 1 -6.53 16.15 -4.48
N TYR A 2 -6.08 15.13 -3.74
CA TYR A 2 -6.92 14.36 -2.83
C TYR A 2 -7.36 15.17 -1.59
N PRO A 3 -8.66 15.20 -1.24
CA PRO A 3 -9.18 15.98 -0.11
C PRO A 3 -9.00 15.27 1.23
N LEU A 4 -7.76 14.86 1.57
CA LEU A 4 -7.46 13.96 2.70
C LEU A 4 -8.00 14.46 4.05
N SER A 5 -8.04 15.77 4.28
CA SER A 5 -8.55 16.36 5.52
C SER A 5 -10.07 16.26 5.69
N GLU A 6 -10.80 15.96 4.62
CA GLU A 6 -12.26 15.89 4.61
C GLU A 6 -12.77 14.45 4.69
N LEU A 7 -11.92 13.46 4.42
CA LEU A 7 -12.31 12.07 4.36
C LEU A 7 -12.65 11.51 5.74
N VAL A 8 -13.60 10.57 5.78
CA VAL A 8 -14.04 9.88 6.98
C VAL A 8 -13.87 8.38 6.84
N ILE A 9 -13.67 7.69 7.97
CA ILE A 9 -13.47 6.24 8.02
C ILE A 9 -14.79 5.54 7.68
N GLY A 10 -14.80 4.75 6.60
CA GLY A 10 -15.89 3.85 6.26
C GLY A 10 -15.68 2.43 6.80
N ARG A 11 -14.43 1.98 6.90
CA ARG A 11 -14.06 0.67 7.47
C ARG A 11 -12.66 0.69 8.06
N THR A 12 -12.45 -0.10 9.11
CA THR A 12 -11.13 -0.33 9.71
C THR A 12 -10.85 -1.82 9.77
N ILE A 13 -9.65 -2.23 9.39
CA ILE A 13 -9.12 -3.58 9.61
C ILE A 13 -7.84 -3.44 10.43
N THR A 14 -7.66 -4.29 11.43
CA THR A 14 -6.44 -4.32 12.26
C THR A 14 -5.73 -5.65 12.08
N TYR A 15 -4.44 -5.59 11.79
CA TYR A 15 -3.58 -6.75 11.61
C TYR A 15 -2.52 -6.78 12.70
N GLU A 16 -2.18 -7.98 13.16
CA GLU A 16 -1.02 -8.23 14.01
C GLU A 16 -0.01 -9.01 13.18
N VAL A 17 1.12 -8.38 12.85
CA VAL A 17 2.10 -8.93 11.93
C VAL A 17 3.39 -9.24 12.68
N ALA A 18 3.84 -10.49 12.59
CA ALA A 18 5.09 -10.95 13.20
C ALA A 18 6.33 -10.51 12.41
N ALA A 19 6.45 -9.20 12.17
CA ALA A 19 7.54 -8.55 11.47
C ALA A 19 7.90 -7.20 12.10
N ASN A 20 9.18 -6.82 11.97
CA ASN A 20 9.63 -5.48 12.30
C ASN A 20 8.98 -4.45 11.36
N TRP A 21 8.60 -3.28 11.88
CA TRP A 21 8.00 -2.21 11.08
C TRP A 21 8.82 -1.81 9.85
N LYS A 22 10.16 -1.83 9.93
CA LYS A 22 11.02 -1.51 8.77
C LYS A 22 10.92 -2.52 7.64
N VAL A 23 10.68 -3.80 7.95
CA VAL A 23 10.45 -4.84 6.93
C VAL A 23 9.16 -4.54 6.19
N LEU A 24 8.13 -4.05 6.90
CA LEU A 24 6.85 -3.66 6.30
C LEU A 24 7.00 -2.41 5.41
N GLU A 25 7.78 -1.42 5.85
CA GLU A 25 8.08 -0.25 5.01
C GLU A 25 8.87 -0.62 3.76
N GLU A 26 9.90 -1.46 3.91
CA GLU A 26 10.71 -1.95 2.78
C GLU A 26 9.84 -2.70 1.76
N ASN A 27 8.90 -3.53 2.22
CA ASN A 27 7.94 -4.25 1.37
C ASN A 27 6.97 -3.31 0.65
N TYR A 28 6.42 -2.30 1.34
CA TYR A 28 5.47 -1.37 0.74
C TYR A 28 6.10 -0.46 -0.32
N ASN A 29 7.40 -0.18 -0.20
CA ASN A 29 8.12 0.80 -1.01
C ASN A 29 8.70 0.22 -2.32
N GLU A 30 8.34 -1.00 -2.68
CA GLU A 30 8.74 -1.65 -3.93
C GLU A 30 7.62 -2.56 -4.45
N CYS A 31 7.75 -3.00 -5.70
CA CYS A 31 6.82 -3.94 -6.31
C CYS A 31 7.52 -5.09 -7.03
N TYR A 32 8.77 -5.36 -6.65
CA TYR A 32 9.54 -6.51 -7.11
C TYR A 32 8.86 -7.82 -6.70
N HIS A 33 8.29 -7.89 -5.49
CA HIS A 33 7.56 -9.06 -5.01
C HIS A 33 6.16 -9.20 -5.64
N CYS A 34 5.61 -8.16 -6.26
CA CYS A 34 4.20 -8.13 -6.65
C CYS A 34 3.82 -9.22 -7.65
N GLY A 35 4.59 -9.38 -8.74
CA GLY A 35 4.34 -10.38 -9.77
C GLY A 35 4.12 -11.81 -9.23
N PRO A 36 5.01 -12.35 -8.37
CA PRO A 36 4.84 -13.67 -7.79
C PRO A 36 3.89 -13.76 -6.58
N VAL A 37 3.57 -12.64 -5.91
CA VAL A 37 2.84 -12.66 -4.62
C VAL A 37 1.38 -12.24 -4.74
N HIS A 38 1.05 -11.27 -5.61
CA HIS A 38 -0.26 -10.66 -5.67
C HIS A 38 -0.98 -10.91 -7.01
N PRO A 39 -1.59 -12.08 -7.21
CA PRO A 39 -2.32 -12.35 -8.45
C PRO A 39 -3.47 -11.35 -8.66
N GLU A 40 -4.26 -11.04 -7.63
CA GLU A 40 -5.39 -10.11 -7.71
C GLU A 40 -4.94 -8.67 -8.00
N LEU A 41 -3.85 -8.21 -7.36
CA LEU A 41 -3.30 -6.89 -7.61
C LEU A 41 -2.74 -6.78 -9.03
N CYS A 42 -1.97 -7.78 -9.48
CA CYS A 42 -1.39 -7.79 -10.82
C CYS A 42 -2.44 -7.95 -11.93
N ASP A 43 -3.61 -8.50 -11.63
CA ASP A 43 -4.71 -8.55 -12.59
C ASP A 43 -5.37 -7.18 -12.78
N LEU A 44 -5.31 -6.28 -11.78
CA LEU A 44 -5.69 -4.87 -11.93
C LEU A 44 -4.55 -4.01 -12.45
N VAL A 45 -3.30 -4.31 -12.10
CA VAL A 45 -2.11 -3.54 -12.44
C VAL A 45 -1.06 -4.46 -13.07
N PRO A 46 -1.19 -4.79 -14.36
CA PRO A 46 -0.31 -5.77 -15.01
C PRO A 46 1.16 -5.35 -15.05
N SER A 47 1.45 -4.04 -15.00
CA SER A 47 2.80 -3.51 -14.95
C SER A 47 3.58 -3.95 -13.70
N PHE A 48 2.90 -4.28 -12.59
CA PHE A 48 3.54 -4.83 -11.40
C PHE A 48 4.12 -6.23 -11.61
N ARG A 49 3.58 -6.98 -12.58
CA ARG A 49 4.17 -8.26 -13.01
C ARG A 49 5.36 -8.05 -13.96
N ALA A 50 5.43 -6.91 -14.63
CA ALA A 50 6.44 -6.59 -15.63
C ALA A 50 7.60 -5.79 -15.01
N GLY A 51 8.66 -6.48 -14.58
CA GLY A 51 9.89 -5.84 -14.11
C GLY A 51 9.75 -5.02 -12.83
N GLY A 52 8.71 -5.28 -12.02
CA GLY A 52 8.47 -4.58 -10.75
C GLY A 52 8.19 -3.08 -10.92
N ALA A 53 7.55 -2.68 -12.03
CA ALA A 53 7.25 -1.29 -12.34
C ALA A 53 8.48 -0.35 -12.48
N SER A 54 9.66 -0.88 -12.83
CA SER A 54 10.88 -0.09 -13.01
C SER A 54 10.78 1.03 -14.04
N ASP A 55 9.88 0.87 -15.02
CA ASP A 55 9.72 1.80 -16.14
C ASP A 55 8.53 2.76 -15.97
N LEU A 56 7.85 2.72 -14.82
CA LEU A 56 6.70 3.59 -14.56
C LEU A 56 7.13 5.00 -14.16
N ASN A 57 6.39 6.00 -14.66
CA ASN A 57 6.46 7.34 -14.11
C ASN A 57 5.61 7.41 -12.84
N TRP A 58 6.25 7.18 -11.69
CA TRP A 58 5.58 7.18 -10.39
C TRP A 58 4.90 8.51 -10.04
N ASP A 59 5.38 9.64 -10.58
CA ASP A 59 4.78 10.97 -10.36
C ASP A 59 3.36 11.09 -10.94
N ASP A 60 3.10 10.41 -12.06
CA ASP A 60 1.78 10.36 -12.70
C ASP A 60 0.86 9.30 -12.06
N GLY A 61 1.39 8.53 -11.11
CA GLY A 61 0.75 7.35 -10.56
C GLY A 61 0.81 6.15 -11.50
N VAL A 62 0.27 5.04 -11.02
CA VAL A 62 0.32 3.76 -11.71
C VAL A 62 -1.04 3.45 -12.32
N ALA A 63 -1.04 3.21 -13.63
CA ALA A 63 -2.25 2.91 -14.39
C ALA A 63 -2.77 1.49 -14.08
N HIS A 64 -4.09 1.37 -14.03
CA HIS A 64 -4.77 0.08 -14.03
C HIS A 64 -4.87 -0.48 -15.47
N ARG A 65 -5.26 -1.75 -15.59
CA ARG A 65 -5.61 -2.35 -16.89
C ARG A 65 -6.80 -1.64 -17.53
N GLU A 66 -6.98 -1.86 -18.84
CA GLU A 66 -8.15 -1.36 -19.56
C GLU A 66 -9.47 -1.79 -18.87
N GLY A 67 -10.37 -0.82 -18.72
CA GLY A 67 -11.66 -0.99 -18.05
C GLY A 67 -11.61 -0.97 -16.52
N ALA A 68 -10.45 -0.77 -15.91
CA ALA A 68 -10.31 -0.54 -14.47
C ALA A 68 -9.72 0.86 -14.19
N TYR A 69 -10.08 1.45 -13.06
CA TYR A 69 -9.63 2.79 -12.65
C TYR A 69 -9.49 2.95 -11.12
N THR A 70 -9.81 1.92 -10.33
CA THR A 70 -9.71 1.95 -8.87
C THR A 70 -9.42 0.57 -8.30
N PHE A 71 -8.95 0.52 -7.06
CA PHE A 71 -8.71 -0.72 -6.31
C PHE A 71 -9.98 -1.28 -5.66
N THR A 72 -10.74 -2.00 -6.48
CA THR A 72 -11.82 -2.88 -6.05
C THR A 72 -11.68 -4.21 -6.77
N SER A 73 -12.34 -5.28 -6.30
CA SER A 73 -12.24 -6.59 -6.98
C SER A 73 -12.64 -6.57 -8.47
N SER A 74 -13.50 -5.63 -8.89
CA SER A 74 -13.88 -5.47 -10.30
C SER A 74 -12.96 -4.51 -11.08
N GLY A 75 -12.21 -3.67 -10.38
CA GLY A 75 -11.47 -2.54 -10.92
C GLY A 75 -12.31 -1.27 -11.13
N THR A 76 -13.59 -1.30 -10.75
CA THR A 76 -14.55 -0.19 -10.94
C THR A 76 -15.41 0.00 -9.70
N THR A 77 -16.14 1.11 -9.62
CA THR A 77 -17.06 1.40 -8.52
C THR A 77 -18.20 2.32 -8.95
N SER A 78 -19.31 2.29 -8.23
CA SER A 78 -20.42 3.25 -8.36
C SER A 78 -20.22 4.53 -7.54
N ARG A 79 -19.20 4.58 -6.66
CA ARG A 79 -18.87 5.78 -5.89
C ARG A 79 -18.39 6.90 -6.80
N MET A 80 -18.74 8.13 -6.44
CA MET A 80 -18.22 9.31 -7.13
C MET A 80 -16.72 9.47 -6.85
N PRO A 81 -15.90 9.83 -7.84
CA PRO A 81 -14.51 10.21 -7.58
C PRO A 81 -14.45 11.49 -6.76
N PHE A 82 -13.34 11.70 -6.06
CA PHE A 82 -13.07 12.93 -5.34
C PHE A 82 -13.09 14.14 -6.30
N ALA A 83 -13.62 15.26 -5.83
CA ALA A 83 -13.66 16.48 -6.61
C ALA A 83 -12.26 17.05 -6.83
N GLY A 84 -11.99 17.58 -8.03
CA GLY A 84 -10.75 18.29 -8.34
C GLY A 84 -9.55 17.38 -8.68
N LEU A 85 -9.76 16.07 -8.80
CA LEU A 85 -8.76 15.17 -9.36
C LEU A 85 -8.48 15.49 -10.84
N SER A 86 -7.21 15.39 -11.23
CA SER A 86 -6.78 15.46 -12.62
C SER A 86 -7.19 14.21 -13.40
N ASP A 87 -7.14 14.27 -14.73
CA ASP A 87 -7.45 13.12 -15.60
C ASP A 87 -6.60 11.89 -15.27
N ALA A 88 -5.33 12.09 -14.90
CA ALA A 88 -4.46 10.99 -14.46
C ALA A 88 -4.89 10.44 -13.09
N GLU A 89 -5.16 11.29 -12.11
CA GLU A 89 -5.63 10.87 -10.77
C GLU A 89 -7.01 10.17 -10.78
N LEU A 90 -7.80 10.36 -11.85
CA LEU A 90 -9.08 9.66 -12.02
C LEU A 90 -8.94 8.20 -12.43
N VAL A 91 -7.80 7.79 -12.98
CA VAL A 91 -7.59 6.43 -13.53
C VAL A 91 -6.34 5.73 -13.01
N ASN A 92 -5.39 6.49 -12.47
CA ASN A 92 -4.16 5.97 -11.87
C ASN A 92 -4.30 5.94 -10.35
N HIS A 93 -3.60 5.00 -9.72
CA HIS A 93 -3.42 5.01 -8.27
C HIS A 93 -2.09 5.63 -7.88
N LYS A 94 -1.99 6.14 -6.65
CA LYS A 94 -0.73 6.61 -6.06
C LYS A 94 -0.50 5.94 -4.71
N GLY A 95 0.72 5.43 -4.50
CA GLY A 95 1.18 4.91 -3.21
C GLY A 95 2.18 5.88 -2.60
N GLU A 96 2.06 6.17 -1.31
CA GLU A 96 2.98 7.06 -0.58
C GLU A 96 3.38 6.44 0.76
N LEU A 97 4.69 6.40 1.01
CA LEU A 97 5.27 6.04 2.30
C LEU A 97 5.68 7.33 3.03
N VAL A 98 4.95 7.65 4.10
CA VAL A 98 5.25 8.79 4.97
C VAL A 98 5.91 8.28 6.24
N TYR A 99 7.21 8.54 6.38
CA TYR A 99 7.96 8.16 7.56
C TYR A 99 7.40 8.79 8.84
N PRO A 100 7.37 8.05 9.96
CA PRO A 100 7.97 6.73 10.14
C PRO A 100 6.99 5.55 10.09
N ASN A 101 5.72 5.78 9.77
CA ASN A 101 4.71 4.77 10.07
C ASN A 101 3.36 4.91 9.34
N LEU A 102 3.31 5.63 8.22
CA LEU A 102 2.06 5.83 7.48
C LEU A 102 2.23 5.42 6.02
N PHE A 103 1.40 4.47 5.56
CA PHE A 103 1.24 4.16 4.14
C PHE A 103 -0.08 4.76 3.65
N LEU A 104 -0.09 5.31 2.44
CA LEU A 104 -1.28 5.82 1.79
C LEU A 104 -1.40 5.23 0.39
N SER A 105 -2.46 4.47 0.16
CA SER A 105 -2.88 4.09 -1.18
C SER A 105 -4.08 4.95 -1.61
N LEU A 106 -3.87 5.76 -2.65
CA LEU A 106 -4.79 6.77 -3.14
C LEU A 106 -5.41 6.28 -4.44
N SER A 107 -6.71 6.00 -4.40
CA SER A 107 -7.55 5.78 -5.58
C SER A 107 -8.50 6.96 -5.77
N CYS A 108 -9.14 7.06 -6.92
CA CYS A 108 -9.98 8.22 -7.23
C CYS A 108 -11.20 8.37 -6.29
N ASP A 109 -11.69 7.30 -5.67
CA ASP A 109 -12.92 7.27 -4.86
C ASP A 109 -12.70 6.95 -3.37
N HIS A 110 -11.52 6.45 -3.00
CA HIS A 110 -11.19 6.04 -1.65
C HIS A 110 -9.69 6.11 -1.37
N VAL A 111 -9.32 6.13 -0.09
CA VAL A 111 -7.94 6.04 0.38
C VAL A 111 -7.81 4.91 1.39
N ALA A 112 -6.86 3.99 1.18
CA ALA A 112 -6.45 3.05 2.22
C ALA A 112 -5.24 3.62 2.97
N ALA A 113 -5.44 3.97 4.24
CA ALA A 113 -4.42 4.55 5.11
C ALA A 113 -3.99 3.54 6.18
N PHE A 114 -2.70 3.19 6.19
CA PHE A 114 -2.14 2.17 7.07
C PHE A 114 -1.25 2.84 8.10
N VAL A 115 -1.59 2.71 9.38
CA VAL A 115 -0.77 3.23 10.48
C VAL A 115 -0.08 2.08 11.19
N LEU A 116 1.25 2.10 11.18
CA LEU A 116 2.09 1.07 11.79
C LEU A 116 2.39 1.44 13.25
N TRP A 117 2.17 0.49 14.15
CA TRP A 117 2.42 0.61 15.58
C TRP A 117 3.38 -0.50 16.02
N PRO A 118 4.70 -0.22 16.05
CA PRO A 118 5.68 -1.19 16.52
C PRO A 118 5.39 -1.62 17.96
N LYS A 119 5.29 -2.93 18.20
CA LYS A 119 5.12 -3.50 19.56
C LYS A 119 6.41 -4.14 20.08
N GLY A 120 7.40 -4.29 19.21
CA GLY A 120 8.70 -4.83 19.55
C GLY A 120 9.58 -5.00 18.29
N PRO A 121 10.75 -5.63 18.43
CA PRO A 121 11.69 -5.78 17.33
C PRO A 121 11.22 -6.74 16.22
N ALA A 122 10.17 -7.55 16.45
CA ALA A 122 9.64 -8.51 15.49
C ALA A 122 8.10 -8.58 15.49
N HIS A 123 7.44 -7.49 15.89
CA HIS A 123 5.98 -7.42 15.93
C HIS A 123 5.48 -5.99 15.71
N THR A 124 4.51 -5.83 14.82
CA THR A 124 3.90 -4.56 14.47
C THR A 124 2.38 -4.75 14.33
N THR A 125 1.62 -3.90 15.01
CA THR A 125 0.18 -3.79 14.78
C THR A 125 -0.04 -2.80 13.64
N ILE A 126 -0.88 -3.13 12.67
CA ILE A 126 -1.20 -2.27 11.54
C ILE A 126 -2.69 -1.95 11.59
N VAL A 127 -3.02 -0.66 11.64
CA VAL A 127 -4.40 -0.18 11.56
C VAL A 127 -4.64 0.36 10.15
N CYS A 128 -5.39 -0.38 9.35
CA CYS A 128 -5.78 -0.02 7.99
C CYS A 128 -7.16 0.62 8.00
N ASN A 129 -7.23 1.92 7.72
CA ASN A 129 -8.48 2.67 7.59
C ASN A 129 -8.79 2.93 6.13
N PHE A 130 -9.98 2.55 5.69
CA PHE A 130 -10.54 2.90 4.39
C PHE A 130 -11.34 4.20 4.54
N LEU A 131 -10.84 5.24 3.89
CA LEU A 131 -11.34 6.60 3.98
C LEU A 131 -12.13 6.95 2.72
N PHE A 132 -13.29 7.56 2.90
CA PHE A 132 -14.21 7.92 1.82
C PHE A 132 -14.72 9.35 2.02
N HIS A 133 -15.24 9.95 0.94
CA HIS A 133 -15.85 11.27 1.05
C HIS A 133 -17.15 11.19 1.88
N PRO A 134 -17.42 12.15 2.80
CA PRO A 134 -18.60 12.10 3.66
C PRO A 134 -19.94 11.98 2.91
N SER A 135 -20.04 12.54 1.70
CA SER A 135 -21.25 12.43 0.88
C SER A 135 -21.53 11.01 0.38
N GLU A 136 -20.49 10.20 0.17
CA GLU A 136 -20.64 8.80 -0.21
C GLU A 136 -21.05 7.97 1.01
N VAL A 137 -20.40 8.20 2.16
CA VAL A 137 -20.70 7.50 3.42
C VAL A 137 -22.13 7.78 3.92
N ALA A 138 -22.66 8.97 3.64
CA ALA A 138 -24.03 9.33 4.02
C ALA A 138 -25.12 8.65 3.17
N LYS A 139 -24.78 7.95 2.09
CA LYS A 139 -25.76 7.26 1.23
C LYS A 139 -26.36 6.05 1.95
N PRO A 140 -27.68 5.78 1.84
CA PRO A 140 -28.32 4.64 2.50
C PRO A 140 -27.76 3.27 2.10
N ASP A 141 -27.21 3.17 0.89
CA ASP A 141 -26.64 1.97 0.28
C ASP A 141 -25.10 1.97 0.28
N PHE A 142 -24.47 2.84 1.08
CA PHE A 142 -23.02 2.87 1.20
C PHE A 142 -22.48 1.52 1.70
N ASP A 143 -21.59 0.93 0.91
CA ASP A 143 -20.85 -0.27 1.25
C ASP A 143 -19.36 -0.10 0.88
N PRO A 144 -18.43 -0.14 1.85
CA PRO A 144 -17.00 -0.03 1.59
C PRO A 144 -16.34 -1.38 1.24
N SER A 145 -17.10 -2.48 1.21
CA SER A 145 -16.53 -3.84 1.18
C SER A 145 -15.82 -4.19 -0.11
N ASP A 146 -16.24 -3.65 -1.26
CA ASP A 146 -15.56 -3.88 -2.54
C ASP A 146 -14.10 -3.42 -2.56
N ALA A 147 -13.80 -2.30 -1.91
CA ALA A 147 -12.44 -1.78 -1.72
C ALA A 147 -11.75 -2.48 -0.54
N ALA A 148 -12.45 -2.61 0.59
CA ALA A 148 -11.85 -3.14 1.81
C ALA A 148 -11.48 -4.63 1.71
N ASP A 149 -12.32 -5.45 1.09
CA ASP A 149 -12.08 -6.89 0.93
C ASP A 149 -10.99 -7.14 -0.12
N PHE A 150 -10.92 -6.33 -1.18
CA PHE A 150 -9.81 -6.39 -2.13
C PHE A 150 -8.47 -6.14 -1.43
N TRP A 151 -8.37 -5.05 -0.67
CA TRP A 151 -7.16 -4.72 0.08
C TRP A 151 -6.86 -5.75 1.18
N ASP A 152 -7.86 -6.30 1.86
CA ASP A 152 -7.65 -7.37 2.86
C ASP A 152 -6.90 -8.56 2.25
N VAL A 153 -7.28 -9.00 1.05
CA VAL A 153 -6.59 -10.06 0.31
C VAL A 153 -5.12 -9.70 0.04
N VAL A 154 -4.88 -8.52 -0.54
CA VAL A 154 -3.52 -8.05 -0.88
C VAL A 154 -2.66 -7.92 0.38
N ASN A 155 -3.20 -7.29 1.43
CA ASN A 155 -2.51 -7.09 2.70
C ASN A 155 -2.12 -8.41 3.36
N LEU A 156 -3.02 -9.41 3.38
CA LEU A 156 -2.72 -10.72 3.96
C LEU A 156 -1.59 -11.44 3.21
N GLN A 157 -1.49 -11.23 1.89
CA GLN A 157 -0.38 -11.75 1.10
C GLN A 157 0.94 -11.06 1.47
N ASP A 158 0.94 -9.74 1.63
CA ASP A 158 2.09 -8.94 2.09
C ASP A 158 2.56 -9.37 3.49
N TRP A 159 1.64 -9.46 4.44
CA TRP A 159 1.97 -9.85 5.82
C TRP A 159 2.60 -11.24 5.84
N ALA A 160 2.08 -12.18 5.06
CA ALA A 160 2.63 -13.53 4.98
C ALA A 160 4.09 -13.56 4.47
N ILE A 161 4.46 -12.70 3.53
CA ILE A 161 5.85 -12.61 3.04
C ILE A 161 6.76 -11.86 4.01
N CYS A 162 6.28 -10.76 4.60
CA CYS A 162 7.03 -9.99 5.60
C CYS A 162 7.40 -10.85 6.82
N GLU A 163 6.47 -11.69 7.29
CA GLU A 163 6.75 -12.62 8.37
C GLU A 163 7.76 -13.70 7.99
N ARG A 164 7.78 -14.14 6.73
CA ARG A 164 8.80 -15.08 6.22
C ARG A 164 10.17 -14.42 6.21
N VAL A 165 10.26 -13.17 5.75
CA VAL A 165 11.49 -12.36 5.77
C VAL A 165 11.98 -12.19 7.21
N GLN A 166 11.10 -11.78 8.13
CA GLN A 166 11.44 -11.63 9.55
C GLN A 166 12.00 -12.94 10.15
N ARG A 167 11.37 -14.10 9.87
CA ARG A 167 11.87 -15.40 10.33
C ARG A 167 13.25 -15.72 9.75
N GLY A 168 13.49 -15.41 8.47
CA GLY A 168 14.79 -15.59 7.81
C GLY A 168 15.88 -14.73 8.46
N MET A 169 15.58 -13.46 8.74
CA MET A 169 16.50 -12.51 9.36
C MET A 169 16.90 -12.88 10.80
N MET A 170 16.11 -13.72 11.48
CA MET A 170 16.44 -14.24 12.82
C MET A 170 17.46 -15.39 12.80
N SER A 171 17.82 -15.89 11.63
CA SER A 171 18.86 -16.91 11.49
C SER A 171 20.22 -16.35 11.90
N LYS A 172 21.00 -17.11 12.69
CA LYS A 172 22.39 -16.77 13.03
C LYS A 172 23.33 -16.66 11.83
N PHE A 173 22.91 -17.19 10.68
CA PHE A 173 23.67 -17.16 9.43
C PHE A 173 23.27 -15.98 8.53
N PHE A 174 22.19 -15.28 8.85
CA PHE A 174 21.82 -14.06 8.14
C PHE A 174 22.77 -12.94 8.54
N THR A 175 23.29 -12.21 7.55
CA THR A 175 24.19 -11.07 7.76
C THR A 175 23.54 -9.78 7.28
N GLN A 176 23.05 -9.75 6.04
CA GLN A 176 22.37 -8.62 5.43
C GLN A 176 21.55 -9.06 4.21
N GLY A 177 20.54 -8.26 3.86
CA GLY A 177 19.87 -8.32 2.56
C GLY A 177 20.64 -7.55 1.49
N LEU A 178 20.34 -7.83 0.23
CA LEU A 178 20.83 -7.07 -0.92
C LEU A 178 19.62 -6.55 -1.68
N PHE A 179 19.59 -5.24 -1.92
CA PHE A 179 18.58 -4.63 -2.78
C PHE A 179 18.95 -4.83 -4.25
N ALA A 180 17.98 -5.27 -5.04
CA ALA A 180 18.03 -5.16 -6.49
C ALA A 180 18.02 -3.68 -6.89
N PRO A 181 18.55 -3.32 -8.08
CA PRO A 181 18.54 -1.94 -8.55
C PRO A 181 17.16 -1.27 -8.51
N MET A 182 16.08 -2.02 -8.72
CA MET A 182 14.71 -1.49 -8.67
C MET A 182 14.23 -1.15 -7.24
N GLU A 183 14.83 -1.73 -6.21
CA GLU A 183 14.49 -1.49 -4.80
C GLU A 183 15.33 -0.33 -4.20
N THR A 184 16.08 0.39 -5.04
CA THR A 184 16.89 1.54 -4.61
C THR A 184 16.12 2.55 -3.75
N PRO A 185 14.84 2.89 -4.03
CA PRO A 185 14.06 3.76 -3.15
C PRO A 185 13.97 3.28 -1.69
N SER A 186 14.01 1.97 -1.44
CA SER A 186 14.01 1.42 -0.07
C SER A 186 15.29 1.72 0.71
N LEU A 187 16.37 2.17 0.04
CA LEU A 187 17.56 2.70 0.70
C LEU A 187 17.26 4.02 1.43
N ASP A 188 16.28 4.81 0.97
CA ASP A 188 15.92 6.08 1.62
C ASP A 188 15.39 5.85 3.03
N ILE A 189 14.69 4.74 3.26
CA ILE A 189 14.23 4.29 4.60
C ILE A 189 15.43 4.16 5.54
N ARG A 190 16.49 3.50 5.07
CA ARG A 190 17.71 3.25 5.84
C ARG A 190 18.45 4.55 6.14
N GLU A 191 18.61 5.41 5.15
CA GLU A 191 19.32 6.69 5.32
C GLU A 191 18.55 7.65 6.23
N TRP A 192 17.23 7.73 6.06
CA TRP A 192 16.34 8.46 6.97
C TRP A 192 16.49 7.94 8.41
N TRP A 193 16.44 6.62 8.60
CA TRP A 193 16.55 6.02 9.93
C TRP A 193 17.90 6.30 10.60
N LYS A 194 19.01 6.15 9.86
CA LYS A 194 20.36 6.46 10.38
C LYS A 194 20.44 7.90 10.88
N LYS A 195 19.93 8.84 10.08
CA LYS A 195 19.88 10.26 10.45
C LYS A 195 19.09 10.49 11.74
N GLN A 196 17.91 9.87 11.89
CA GLN A 196 17.13 10.00 13.13
C GLN A 196 17.82 9.39 14.35
N MET A 197 18.63 8.34 14.13
CA MET A 197 19.39 7.68 15.20
C MET A 197 20.75 8.32 15.47
N GLY A 198 21.13 9.39 14.76
CA GLY A 198 22.43 10.04 14.89
C GLY A 198 23.60 9.15 14.48
N LYS A 199 23.40 8.28 13.50
CA LYS A 199 24.39 7.32 12.98
C LYS A 199 24.94 7.72 11.62
#